data_AF-A0A371FBX6-F1
#
_entry.id   AF-A0A371FBX6-F1
#
_cell.length_a   1.000
_cell.length_b   1.000
_cell.length_c   1.000
_cell.angle_alpha   90.00
_cell.angle_beta   90.00
_cell.angle_gamma   90.00
#
_symmetry.space_group_name_H-M   'P 1'
#
loop_
_entity.id
_entity.type
_entity.pdbx_description
1 polymer ?
#
loop_
_entity_poly.entity_id
_entity_poly.type
_entity_poly.pdbx_seq_one_letter_code
_entity_poly.pdbx_strand_id
1 'polypeptide(L)'
;PNVEKGGETIFPNSEAKLLQPKDESWSECAHKGFAVKPRKGDALLFFSLHLDGSTDTKSLHGSCPVIEGEKWSATKWIHVSDFEKPIKQVESGECGDENENCSRWAKIGECEKNPLYMVGGQGVKGNCMKSCNSAVSLARVKFKDKTNERWNNSY
;
A
#
# COMPACT_ATOMS: atom_id res chain seq x y z
N PRO A 1 -8.16 -8.86 30.81
CA PRO A 1 -9.52 -9.30 30.42
C PRO A 1 -9.42 -10.18 29.18
N ASN A 2 -10.14 -11.31 29.16
CA ASN A 2 -10.21 -12.20 28.01
C ASN A 2 -11.61 -12.12 27.43
N VAL A 3 -11.71 -12.34 26.12
CA VAL A 3 -12.99 -12.54 25.46
C VAL A 3 -13.32 -14.02 25.56
N GLU A 4 -14.47 -14.34 26.13
CA GLU A 4 -14.93 -15.72 26.31
C GLU A 4 -15.81 -16.15 25.14
N LYS A 5 -16.67 -15.25 24.64
CA LYS A 5 -17.49 -15.46 23.43
C LYS A 5 -17.65 -14.19 22.60
N GLY A 6 -17.66 -14.36 21.28
CA GLY A 6 -17.76 -13.26 20.31
C GLY A 6 -16.44 -12.49 20.16
N GLY A 7 -16.54 -11.22 19.80
CA GLY A 7 -15.39 -10.32 19.69
C GLY A 7 -14.42 -10.65 18.55
N GLU A 8 -14.80 -11.48 17.59
CA GLU A 8 -13.95 -11.83 16.45
C GLU A 8 -13.66 -10.61 15.57
N THR A 9 -12.48 -10.56 14.96
CA THR A 9 -12.22 -9.64 13.84
C THR A 9 -12.67 -10.32 12.56
N ILE A 10 -13.67 -9.76 11.87
CA ILE A 10 -14.29 -10.35 10.67
C ILE A 10 -13.87 -9.60 9.40
N PHE A 11 -13.66 -10.35 8.31
CA PHE A 11 -13.45 -9.90 6.94
C PHE A 11 -14.59 -10.43 6.05
N PRO A 12 -15.70 -9.69 5.88
CA PRO A 12 -16.88 -10.17 5.15
C PRO A 12 -16.61 -10.43 3.66
N ASN A 13 -15.68 -9.69 3.06
CA ASN A 13 -15.36 -9.78 1.63
C ASN A 13 -14.20 -10.73 1.31
N SER A 14 -13.62 -11.40 2.32
CA SER A 14 -12.49 -12.30 2.11
C SER A 14 -12.92 -13.55 1.34
N GLU A 15 -12.14 -13.92 0.31
CA GLU A 15 -12.32 -15.17 -0.44
C GLU A 15 -12.09 -16.41 0.44
N ALA A 16 -11.30 -16.26 1.51
CA ALA A 16 -11.03 -17.33 2.46
C ALA A 16 -12.23 -17.68 3.34
N LYS A 17 -13.36 -16.93 3.28
CA LYS A 17 -14.52 -17.21 4.14
C LYS A 17 -15.05 -18.63 3.98
N LEU A 18 -15.01 -19.18 2.75
CA LEU A 18 -15.51 -20.52 2.43
C LEU A 18 -14.56 -21.63 2.88
N LEU A 19 -13.29 -21.28 3.08
CA LEU A 19 -12.23 -22.23 3.45
C LEU A 19 -12.04 -22.34 4.96
N GLN A 20 -12.66 -21.47 5.75
CA GLN A 20 -12.58 -21.49 7.20
C GLN A 20 -13.77 -22.27 7.79
N PRO A 21 -13.60 -23.55 8.15
CA PRO A 21 -14.64 -24.27 8.87
C PRO A 21 -14.90 -23.59 10.22
N LYS A 22 -16.18 -23.43 10.56
CA LYS A 22 -16.65 -22.82 11.80
C LYS A 22 -17.58 -23.80 12.51
N ASP A 23 -17.25 -24.07 13.76
CA ASP A 23 -18.10 -24.82 14.68
C ASP A 23 -19.01 -23.87 15.48
N GLU A 24 -19.75 -24.41 16.45
CA GLU A 24 -20.68 -23.69 17.32
C GLU A 24 -19.98 -22.65 18.22
N SER A 25 -18.65 -22.66 18.29
CA SER A 25 -17.91 -21.72 19.13
C SER A 25 -17.73 -20.35 18.47
N TRP A 26 -18.18 -20.15 17.23
CA TRP A 26 -18.13 -18.88 16.51
C TRP A 26 -19.46 -18.11 16.65
N SER A 27 -19.38 -16.78 16.75
CA SER A 27 -20.59 -15.95 16.77
C SER A 27 -21.31 -15.93 15.41
N GLU A 28 -22.63 -15.67 15.40
CA GLU A 28 -23.40 -15.47 14.16
C GLU A 28 -22.80 -14.38 13.25
N CYS A 29 -22.24 -13.34 13.85
CA CYS A 29 -21.49 -12.31 13.12
C CYS A 29 -20.30 -12.93 12.40
N ALA A 30 -19.48 -13.73 13.10
CA ALA A 30 -18.29 -14.33 12.54
C ALA A 30 -18.54 -15.35 11.42
N HIS A 31 -19.76 -15.89 11.31
CA HIS A 31 -20.17 -16.74 10.18
C HIS A 31 -20.38 -15.98 8.86
N LYS A 32 -20.49 -14.66 8.90
CA LYS A 32 -20.74 -13.83 7.70
C LYS A 32 -19.47 -13.58 6.86
N GLY A 33 -18.31 -14.05 7.29
CA GLY A 33 -17.02 -13.81 6.64
C GLY A 33 -15.90 -14.69 7.18
N PHE A 34 -14.68 -14.46 6.69
CA PHE A 34 -13.49 -14.99 7.36
C PHE A 34 -13.34 -14.25 8.67
N ALA A 35 -13.03 -14.92 9.78
CA ALA A 35 -12.91 -14.24 11.06
C ALA A 35 -11.78 -14.80 11.90
N VAL A 36 -11.26 -13.97 12.81
CA VAL A 36 -10.16 -14.32 13.70
C VAL A 36 -10.63 -14.14 15.14
N LYS A 37 -10.53 -15.20 15.93
CA LYS A 37 -10.85 -15.15 17.36
C LYS A 37 -9.80 -14.32 18.11
N PRO A 38 -10.21 -13.40 18.99
CA PRO A 38 -9.27 -12.62 19.78
C PRO A 38 -8.57 -13.53 20.80
N ARG A 39 -7.23 -13.53 20.80
CA ARG A 39 -6.41 -14.21 21.82
C ARG A 39 -5.38 -13.24 22.34
N LYS A 40 -5.19 -13.19 23.67
CA LYS A 40 -4.24 -12.29 24.30
C LYS A 40 -2.83 -12.60 23.79
N GLY A 41 -2.16 -11.59 23.23
CA GLY A 41 -0.80 -11.71 22.69
C GLY A 41 -0.74 -11.94 21.19
N ASP A 42 -1.83 -12.37 20.55
CA ASP A 42 -1.87 -12.54 19.10
C ASP A 42 -1.94 -11.17 18.39
N ALA A 43 -1.30 -11.08 17.23
CA ALA A 43 -1.40 -9.94 16.32
C ALA A 43 -1.95 -10.39 14.97
N LEU A 44 -2.81 -9.56 14.38
CA LEU A 44 -3.38 -9.77 13.06
C LEU A 44 -2.86 -8.68 12.12
N LEU A 45 -2.14 -9.10 11.06
CA LEU A 45 -1.65 -8.23 10.01
C LEU A 45 -2.44 -8.50 8.72
N PHE A 46 -2.95 -7.45 8.09
CA PHE A 46 -3.55 -7.48 6.77
C PHE A 46 -3.22 -6.17 6.04
N PHE A 47 -3.24 -6.20 4.72
CA PHE A 47 -2.93 -5.05 3.87
C PHE A 47 -4.23 -4.44 3.35
N SER A 48 -4.35 -3.11 3.43
CA SER A 48 -5.50 -2.37 2.90
C SER A 48 -5.37 -2.01 1.42
N LEU A 49 -4.19 -2.23 0.84
CA LEU A 49 -3.84 -1.87 -0.53
C LEU A 49 -3.27 -3.09 -1.25
N HIS A 50 -3.51 -3.15 -2.55
CA HIS A 50 -2.78 -4.02 -3.47
C HIS A 50 -1.35 -3.51 -3.70
N LEU A 51 -0.51 -4.32 -4.35
CA LEU A 51 0.88 -3.96 -4.66
C LEU A 51 0.99 -2.73 -5.58
N ASP A 52 -0.05 -2.49 -6.37
CA ASP A 52 -0.20 -1.30 -7.21
C ASP A 52 -0.82 -0.11 -6.45
N GLY A 53 -0.86 -0.14 -5.11
CA GLY A 53 -1.38 0.94 -4.28
C GLY A 53 -2.89 1.19 -4.36
N SER A 54 -3.64 0.43 -5.17
CA SER A 54 -5.09 0.51 -5.21
C SER A 54 -5.72 -0.11 -3.96
N THR A 55 -6.88 0.39 -3.53
CA THR A 55 -7.56 -0.12 -2.32
C THR A 55 -8.04 -1.55 -2.51
N ASP A 56 -7.72 -2.43 -1.56
CA ASP A 56 -8.19 -3.81 -1.56
C ASP A 56 -9.56 -3.92 -0.89
N THR A 57 -10.62 -4.13 -1.67
CA THR A 57 -11.98 -4.29 -1.12
C THR A 57 -12.17 -5.55 -0.27
N LYS A 58 -11.27 -6.55 -0.39
CA LYS A 58 -11.26 -7.77 0.44
C LYS A 58 -10.70 -7.52 1.83
N SER A 59 -10.01 -6.39 2.04
CA SER A 59 -9.48 -5.97 3.35
C SER A 59 -10.53 -5.32 4.26
N LEU A 60 -11.77 -5.15 3.77
CA LEU A 60 -12.88 -4.67 4.60
C LEU A 60 -12.98 -5.57 5.84
N HIS A 61 -12.93 -4.95 7.01
CA HIS A 61 -12.93 -5.66 8.28
C HIS A 61 -13.78 -4.93 9.32
N GLY A 62 -14.16 -5.68 10.36
CA GLY A 62 -14.89 -5.14 11.49
C GLY A 62 -14.67 -5.98 12.74
N SER A 63 -15.18 -5.49 13.88
CA SER A 63 -15.24 -6.26 15.12
C SER A 63 -16.67 -6.78 15.31
N CYS A 64 -16.81 -8.09 15.46
CA CYS A 64 -18.06 -8.68 15.92
C CYS A 64 -18.37 -8.25 17.36
N PRO A 65 -19.65 -8.25 17.77
CA PRO A 65 -20.04 -7.97 19.15
C PRO A 65 -19.36 -8.92 20.13
N VAL A 66 -18.91 -8.39 21.27
CA VAL A 66 -18.49 -9.21 22.41
C VAL A 66 -19.76 -9.70 23.11
N ILE A 67 -19.92 -11.02 23.19
CA ILE A 67 -21.10 -11.64 23.82
C ILE A 67 -20.82 -11.90 25.30
N GLU A 68 -19.60 -12.35 25.62
CA GLU A 68 -19.18 -12.65 26.99
C GLU A 68 -17.71 -12.26 27.22
N GLY A 69 -17.44 -11.60 28.34
CA GLY A 69 -16.14 -11.05 28.70
C GLY A 69 -15.93 -9.62 28.17
N GLU A 70 -14.66 -9.25 27.96
CA GLU A 70 -14.28 -7.90 27.52
C GLU A 70 -13.08 -7.97 26.56
N LYS A 71 -13.16 -7.22 25.44
CA LYS A 71 -12.13 -7.16 24.41
C LYS A 71 -11.33 -5.87 24.49
N TRP A 72 -10.01 -6.01 24.66
CA TRP A 72 -9.04 -4.92 24.47
C TRP A 72 -8.18 -5.22 23.24
N SER A 73 -8.00 -4.23 22.37
CA SER A 73 -7.14 -4.33 21.19
C SER A 73 -6.38 -3.03 20.96
N ALA A 74 -5.17 -3.13 20.41
CA ALA A 74 -4.39 -1.99 19.95
C ALA A 74 -4.19 -2.08 18.43
N THR A 75 -4.56 -1.02 17.71
CA THR A 75 -4.43 -0.96 16.25
C THR A 75 -3.28 -0.03 15.87
N LYS A 76 -2.28 -0.56 15.15
CA LYS A 76 -1.21 0.25 14.57
C LYS A 76 -1.43 0.37 13.07
N TRP A 77 -1.61 1.60 12.60
CA TRP A 77 -1.68 1.91 11.18
C TRP A 77 -0.28 2.24 10.66
N ILE A 78 0.08 1.69 9.49
CA ILE A 78 1.36 1.91 8.82
C ILE A 78 1.04 2.48 7.44
N HIS A 79 1.54 3.68 7.17
CA HIS A 79 1.32 4.37 5.89
C HIS A 79 2.46 4.06 4.92
N VAL A 80 2.13 4.08 3.62
CA VAL A 80 3.12 3.91 2.53
C VAL A 80 4.12 5.06 2.44
N SER A 81 3.76 6.22 2.98
CA SER A 81 4.58 7.42 3.01
C SER A 81 4.54 8.08 4.38
N ASP A 82 5.50 8.95 4.60
CA ASP A 82 5.61 9.77 5.79
C ASP A 82 4.37 10.66 5.93
N PHE A 83 3.76 10.69 7.12
CA PHE A 83 2.52 11.43 7.37
C PHE A 83 2.75 12.94 7.47
N GLU A 84 3.95 13.33 7.92
CA GLU A 84 4.31 14.73 8.16
C GLU A 84 4.87 15.42 6.91
N LYS A 85 5.22 14.66 5.87
CA LYS A 85 5.73 15.22 4.62
C LYS A 85 4.57 15.44 3.65
N PRO A 86 4.27 16.69 3.25
CA PRO A 86 3.29 16.92 2.20
C PRO A 86 3.72 16.20 0.92
N ILE A 87 2.77 15.56 0.24
CA ILE A 87 2.98 15.00 -1.10
C ILE A 87 3.52 16.14 -1.96
N LYS A 88 4.80 16.08 -2.34
CA LYS A 88 5.44 17.12 -3.14
C LYS A 88 4.76 17.14 -4.50
N GLN A 89 3.81 18.07 -4.66
CA GLN A 89 3.29 18.47 -5.95
C GLN A 89 4.48 18.86 -6.82
N VAL A 90 4.53 18.32 -8.03
CA VAL A 90 5.69 18.34 -8.92
C VAL A 90 6.04 19.77 -9.32
N GLU A 91 6.98 20.41 -8.62
CA GLU A 91 7.80 21.46 -9.20
C GLU A 91 9.14 20.84 -9.63
N SER A 92 9.29 20.70 -10.94
CA SER A 92 10.53 20.33 -11.66
C SER A 92 11.12 18.94 -11.35
N GLY A 93 10.88 17.99 -12.26
CA GLY A 93 11.92 17.32 -13.05
C GLY A 93 13.14 16.64 -12.42
N GLU A 94 13.30 16.58 -11.10
CA GLU A 94 14.45 15.91 -10.49
C GLU A 94 14.19 14.40 -10.34
N CYS A 95 14.84 13.65 -11.23
CA CYS A 95 15.10 12.24 -11.06
C CYS A 95 16.09 12.04 -9.91
N GLY A 96 15.55 11.79 -8.73
CA GLY A 96 16.33 11.53 -7.52
C GLY A 96 15.86 10.27 -6.82
N ASP A 97 16.72 9.77 -5.94
CA ASP A 97 16.32 8.83 -4.90
C ASP A 97 16.02 9.64 -3.64
N GLU A 98 14.85 9.44 -3.05
CA GLU A 98 14.41 10.06 -1.80
C GLU A 98 14.66 9.17 -0.58
N ASN A 99 15.10 7.92 -0.80
CA ASN A 99 15.44 6.97 0.26
C ASN A 99 16.86 6.42 0.07
N GLU A 100 17.62 6.36 1.17
CA GLU A 100 18.97 5.78 1.20
C GLU A 100 19.02 4.32 0.75
N ASN A 101 17.91 3.58 0.88
CA ASN A 101 17.81 2.18 0.50
C ASN A 101 17.43 1.95 -0.96
N CYS A 102 17.15 3.00 -1.74
CA CYS A 102 16.69 2.87 -3.14
C CYS A 102 17.60 1.98 -3.99
N SER A 103 18.92 2.10 -3.86
CA SER A 103 19.87 1.27 -4.61
C SER A 103 19.82 -0.20 -4.20
N ARG A 104 19.56 -0.50 -2.92
CA ARG A 104 19.40 -1.88 -2.45
C ARG A 104 18.10 -2.47 -2.94
N TRP A 105 17.00 -1.72 -2.83
CA TRP A 105 15.67 -2.14 -3.26
C TRP A 105 15.61 -2.38 -4.78
N ALA A 106 16.19 -1.49 -5.58
CA ALA A 106 16.30 -1.69 -7.01
C ALA A 106 17.07 -2.98 -7.35
N LYS A 107 18.19 -3.26 -6.66
CA LYS A 107 18.97 -4.50 -6.86
C LYS A 107 18.20 -5.79 -6.55
N ILE A 108 17.22 -5.76 -5.66
CA ILE A 108 16.40 -6.94 -5.31
C ILE A 108 15.07 -7.01 -6.11
N GLY A 109 14.92 -6.14 -7.11
CA GLY A 109 13.80 -6.15 -8.07
C GLY A 109 12.55 -5.41 -7.58
N GLU A 110 12.68 -4.43 -6.67
CA GLU A 110 11.53 -3.64 -6.22
C GLU A 110 10.99 -2.71 -7.31
N CYS A 111 11.78 -2.37 -8.34
CA CYS A 111 11.31 -1.52 -9.44
C CYS A 111 10.13 -2.15 -10.20
N GLU A 112 10.12 -3.48 -10.32
CA GLU A 112 9.07 -4.26 -10.97
C GLU A 112 8.00 -4.72 -9.97
N LYS A 113 8.39 -5.07 -8.74
CA LYS A 113 7.48 -5.57 -7.70
C LYS A 113 6.66 -4.46 -7.04
N ASN A 114 7.20 -3.25 -6.96
CA ASN A 114 6.60 -2.09 -6.33
C ASN A 114 6.81 -0.81 -7.18
N PRO A 115 6.30 -0.80 -8.43
CA PRO A 115 6.59 0.26 -9.38
C PRO A 115 6.06 1.63 -8.95
N LEU A 116 4.90 1.71 -8.27
CA LEU A 116 4.37 3.00 -7.82
C LEU A 116 5.23 3.67 -6.75
N TYR A 117 5.75 2.92 -5.78
CA TYR A 117 6.63 3.51 -4.77
C TYR A 117 7.99 3.85 -5.37
N MET A 118 8.53 2.97 -6.20
CA MET A 118 9.89 3.10 -6.71
C MET A 118 9.99 4.08 -7.88
N VAL A 119 9.15 3.89 -8.90
CA VAL A 119 9.14 4.63 -10.16
C VAL A 119 8.13 5.77 -10.17
N GLY A 120 7.00 5.61 -9.49
CA GLY A 120 5.88 6.54 -9.55
C GLY A 120 4.90 6.19 -10.67
N GLY A 121 3.92 7.08 -10.89
CA GLY A 121 2.85 6.89 -11.85
C GLY A 121 2.32 8.23 -12.37
N GLN A 122 1.20 8.24 -13.09
CA GLN A 122 0.61 9.48 -13.61
C GLN A 122 0.30 10.45 -12.45
N GLY A 123 1.07 11.54 -12.36
CA GLY A 123 0.92 12.57 -11.33
C GLY A 123 1.52 12.22 -9.95
N VAL A 124 2.17 11.06 -9.81
CA VAL A 124 2.80 10.62 -8.54
C VAL A 124 4.29 10.41 -8.77
N LYS A 125 5.13 11.18 -8.07
CA LYS A 125 6.59 11.02 -8.11
C LYS A 125 7.00 9.73 -7.37
N GLY A 126 7.86 8.92 -7.99
CA GLY A 126 8.48 7.77 -7.33
C GLY A 126 9.58 8.18 -6.36
N ASN A 127 9.78 7.40 -5.31
CA ASN A 127 10.83 7.63 -4.31
C ASN A 127 12.21 7.17 -4.77
N CYS A 128 12.31 6.29 -5.78
CA CYS A 128 13.56 5.65 -6.18
C CYS A 128 13.79 5.70 -7.69
N MET A 129 13.30 6.76 -8.34
CA MET A 129 13.27 6.89 -9.80
C MET A 129 14.66 6.79 -10.42
N LYS A 130 15.69 7.25 -9.69
CA LYS A 130 17.09 7.18 -10.14
C LYS A 130 17.61 5.74 -10.06
N SER A 131 17.47 5.08 -8.92
CA SER A 131 17.91 3.68 -8.75
C SER A 131 17.17 2.71 -9.68
N CYS A 132 15.93 3.03 -10.08
CA CYS A 132 15.15 2.26 -11.06
C CYS A 132 15.32 2.69 -12.52
N ASN A 133 16.26 3.60 -12.82
CA ASN A 133 16.51 4.12 -14.17
C ASN A 133 15.23 4.61 -14.88
N SER A 134 14.25 5.10 -14.12
CA SER A 134 12.91 5.35 -14.65
C SER A 134 12.69 6.79 -15.10
N ALA A 135 13.64 7.68 -14.85
CA ALA A 135 13.64 8.95 -15.54
C ALA A 135 14.16 8.76 -16.96
N VAL A 136 13.22 8.70 -17.90
CA VAL A 136 13.49 9.20 -19.23
C VAL A 136 13.77 10.69 -19.04
N SER A 137 15.04 11.10 -19.17
CA SER A 137 15.31 12.49 -19.48
C SER A 137 14.40 12.83 -20.65
N LEU A 138 13.49 13.81 -20.50
CA LEU A 138 13.02 14.55 -21.66
C LEU A 138 14.30 15.13 -22.26
N ALA A 139 14.96 14.35 -23.12
CA ALA A 139 16.04 14.84 -23.93
C ALA A 139 15.37 15.96 -24.71
N ARG A 140 15.75 17.22 -24.40
CA ARG A 140 15.36 18.36 -25.22
C ARG A 140 15.75 17.97 -26.64
N VAL A 141 14.77 17.60 -27.47
CA VAL A 141 15.04 17.33 -28.87
C VAL A 141 15.33 18.69 -29.49
N LYS A 142 16.62 18.99 -29.65
CA LYS A 142 17.05 20.21 -30.33
C LYS A 142 16.86 19.98 -31.83
N PHE A 143 15.83 20.59 -32.40
CA PHE A 143 15.66 20.63 -33.85
C PHE A 143 16.38 21.87 -34.41
N LYS A 144 17.14 21.69 -35.50
CA LYS A 144 17.74 22.79 -36.25
C LYS A 144 16.76 23.19 -37.34
N ASP A 145 16.13 24.35 -37.19
CA ASP A 145 15.31 24.92 -38.26
C ASP A 145 16.24 25.29 -39.43
N LYS A 146 15.94 24.79 -40.64
CA LYS A 146 16.76 25.08 -41.84
C LYS A 146 16.61 26.51 -42.33
N THR A 147 15.74 27.32 -41.71
CA THR A 147 15.50 28.72 -42.10
C THR A 147 16.18 29.73 -41.17
N ASN A 148 16.72 29.31 -40.02
CA ASN A 148 17.44 30.21 -39.11
C ASN A 148 18.47 29.42 -38.29
N GLU A 149 19.70 29.91 -38.16
CA GLU A 149 20.81 29.23 -37.46
C GLU A 149 20.64 29.11 -35.94
N ARG A 150 19.43 29.30 -35.41
CA ARG A 150 19.10 29.28 -33.98
C ARG A 150 18.45 27.95 -33.59
N TRP A 151 19.03 27.31 -32.57
CA TRP A 151 18.46 26.12 -31.94
C TRP A 151 17.22 26.47 -31.13
N ASN A 152 16.08 25.86 -31.45
CA ASN A 152 14.84 26.01 -30.70
C ASN A 152 14.55 24.74 -29.89
N ASN A 153 13.99 24.93 -28.69
CA ASN A 153 13.49 23.83 -27.85
C ASN A 153 11.98 23.69 -28.07
N SER A 154 11.48 22.46 -28.22
CA SER A 154 10.05 22.16 -28.10
C SER A 154 9.72 21.78 -26.66
N TYR A 155 8.61 22.33 -26.13
CA TYR A 155 7.99 21.91 -24.87
C TYR A 155 7.09 20.70 -25.11
#